data_AF-A0A2D5AB54-F1
#
_entry.id   AF-A0A2D5AB54-F1
#
_cell.length_a   1.000
_cell.length_b   1.000
_cell.length_c   1.000
_cell.angle_alpha   90.00
_cell.angle_beta   90.00
_cell.angle_gamma   90.00
#
_symmetry.space_group_name_H-M   'P 1'
#
loop_
_entity.id
_entity.type
_entity.pdbx_description
1 polymer ?
#
loop_
_entity_poly.entity_id
_entity_poly.type
_entity_poly.pdbx_seq_one_letter_code
_entity_poly.pdbx_strand_id
1 'polypeptide(L)'
;MPTRPDLTNRKSWVNLFEHGARAEGSTPLEHPPQHGFDEDDPAVKAWELIGAGTAAARLLDLNGMRRDEAPVGPMLRPRDDLAIEVWTECELSVMHAAWRVLLDGGGESDARRRVRSRLEEAVEWHLEHTQPDNATSRPWAIHVFLELGHPDVEAIDYAANMLHAAESARMSGGGDDRLRGWILDDAATALRRVGTPRIGAVEPIGFGNEDGAR
;
A
#
# COMPACT_ATOMS: atom_id res chain seq x y z
N MET A 1 -28.53 17.81 3.52
CA MET A 1 -28.00 16.46 3.77
C MET A 1 -26.61 16.40 3.17
N PRO A 2 -25.58 15.94 3.89
CA PRO A 2 -24.26 15.74 3.29
C PRO A 2 -24.40 14.70 2.17
N THR A 3 -23.90 15.02 0.98
CA THR A 3 -23.84 14.09 -0.15
C THR A 3 -22.89 12.95 0.20
N ARG A 4 -23.31 11.71 -0.05
CA ARG A 4 -22.44 10.53 0.10
C ARG A 4 -21.21 10.70 -0.81
N PRO A 5 -19.99 10.43 -0.33
CA PRO A 5 -18.80 10.51 -1.18
C PRO A 5 -18.91 9.54 -2.36
N ASP A 6 -18.49 10.00 -3.53
CA ASP A 6 -18.36 9.16 -4.73
C ASP A 6 -17.05 8.38 -4.63
N LEU A 7 -17.12 7.10 -4.26
CA LEU A 7 -15.95 6.24 -4.06
C LEU A 7 -15.30 5.80 -5.39
N THR A 8 -15.88 6.13 -6.54
CA THR A 8 -15.20 5.96 -7.84
C THR A 8 -14.23 7.11 -8.14
N ASN A 9 -14.35 8.21 -7.39
CA ASN A 9 -13.54 9.41 -7.56
C ASN A 9 -12.34 9.40 -6.61
N ARG A 10 -11.13 9.49 -7.16
CA ARG A 10 -9.87 9.54 -6.41
C ARG A 10 -9.85 10.67 -5.37
N LYS A 11 -10.41 11.84 -5.72
CA LYS A 11 -10.44 12.99 -4.81
C LYS A 11 -11.27 12.69 -3.55
N SER A 12 -12.31 11.86 -3.66
CA SER A 12 -13.08 11.43 -2.50
C SER A 12 -12.21 10.62 -1.54
N TRP A 13 -11.43 9.67 -2.05
CA TRP A 13 -10.50 8.87 -1.25
C TRP A 13 -9.41 9.70 -0.59
N VAL A 14 -8.78 10.62 -1.34
CA VAL A 14 -7.79 11.56 -0.77
C VAL A 14 -8.40 12.34 0.39
N ASN A 15 -9.60 12.90 0.23
CA ASN A 15 -10.27 13.66 1.29
C ASN A 15 -10.61 12.78 2.51
N LEU A 16 -11.05 11.54 2.30
CA LEU A 16 -11.36 10.58 3.37
C LEU A 16 -10.10 10.23 4.16
N PHE A 17 -9.00 9.93 3.48
CA PHE A 17 -7.73 9.62 4.11
C PHE A 17 -7.15 10.79 4.89
N GLU A 18 -7.15 12.01 4.33
CA GLU A 18 -6.74 13.21 5.07
C GLU A 18 -7.63 13.49 6.30
N HIS A 19 -8.93 13.20 6.21
CA HIS A 19 -9.83 13.34 7.35
C HIS A 19 -9.47 12.35 8.45
N GLY A 20 -9.32 11.07 8.11
CA GLY A 20 -8.90 10.03 9.05
C GLY A 20 -7.52 10.32 9.66
N ALA A 21 -6.55 10.73 8.85
CA ALA A 21 -5.21 11.12 9.31
C ALA A 21 -5.24 12.25 10.34
N ARG A 22 -6.05 13.30 10.09
CA ARG A 22 -6.24 14.39 11.05
C ARG A 22 -6.92 13.92 12.33
N ALA A 23 -7.88 13.01 12.24
CA ALA A 23 -8.58 12.46 13.41
C ALA A 23 -7.66 11.62 14.31
N GLU A 24 -6.60 11.02 13.76
CA GLU A 24 -5.55 10.28 14.50
C GLU A 24 -4.39 11.18 14.98
N GLY A 25 -4.43 12.48 14.68
CA GLY A 25 -3.34 13.39 15.05
C GLY A 25 -2.04 13.13 14.27
N SER A 26 -2.15 12.77 12.98
CA SER A 26 -1.00 12.49 12.13
C SER A 26 0.05 13.61 12.18
N THR A 27 1.30 13.21 12.37
CA THR A 27 2.47 14.06 12.21
C THR A 27 3.20 13.67 10.93
N PRO A 28 3.74 14.61 10.14
CA PRO A 28 4.60 14.26 9.02
C PRO A 28 5.79 13.44 9.53
N LEU A 29 5.91 12.19 9.08
CA LEU A 29 7.08 11.36 9.33
C LEU A 29 7.66 10.91 8.00
N GLU A 30 8.98 10.90 7.89
CA GLU A 30 9.67 10.41 6.68
C GLU A 30 9.51 8.89 6.52
N HIS A 31 9.41 8.18 7.65
CA HIS A 31 9.23 6.72 7.73
C HIS A 31 8.19 6.38 8.81
N PRO A 32 7.49 5.24 8.68
CA PRO A 32 6.54 4.84 9.70
C PRO A 32 7.27 4.49 11.01
N PRO A 33 6.65 4.74 12.17
CA PRO A 33 7.14 4.20 13.42
C PRO A 33 7.08 2.67 13.36
N GLN A 34 8.25 2.02 13.36
CA GLN A 34 8.39 0.57 13.34
C GLN A 34 8.13 0.01 14.74
N HIS A 35 6.86 -0.13 15.12
CA HIS A 35 6.46 -0.76 16.38
C HIS A 35 5.76 -2.09 16.11
N GLY A 36 6.26 -3.16 16.72
CA GLY A 36 5.64 -4.49 16.64
C GLY A 36 6.27 -5.44 15.62
N PHE A 37 7.29 -5.01 14.89
CA PHE A 37 8.11 -5.87 14.03
C PHE A 37 9.51 -6.04 14.61
N ASP A 38 10.08 -7.24 14.48
CA ASP A 38 11.48 -7.49 14.80
C ASP A 38 12.40 -6.79 13.79
N GLU A 39 13.62 -6.43 14.19
CA GLU A 39 14.60 -5.76 13.30
C GLU A 39 14.88 -6.55 12.01
N ASP A 40 14.75 -7.87 12.09
CA ASP A 40 14.94 -8.77 10.96
C ASP A 40 13.72 -8.96 10.07
N ASP A 41 12.57 -8.37 10.43
CA ASP A 41 11.31 -8.54 9.71
C ASP A 41 11.38 -7.94 8.29
N PRO A 42 10.84 -8.64 7.28
CA PRO A 42 10.78 -8.13 5.90
C PRO A 42 10.11 -6.76 5.78
N ALA A 43 9.11 -6.46 6.62
CA ALA A 43 8.48 -5.15 6.64
C ALA A 43 9.48 -4.05 6.99
N VAL A 44 10.24 -4.22 8.08
CA VAL A 44 11.29 -3.27 8.49
C VAL A 44 12.30 -3.08 7.35
N LYS A 45 12.81 -4.19 6.79
CA LYS A 45 13.77 -4.16 5.70
C LYS A 45 13.22 -3.48 4.44
N ALA A 46 11.94 -3.66 4.10
CA ALA A 46 11.33 -2.98 2.96
C ALA A 46 11.29 -1.46 3.13
N TRP A 47 10.99 -0.99 4.34
CA TRP A 47 10.98 0.45 4.66
C TRP A 47 12.39 1.08 4.64
N GLU A 48 13.43 0.33 5.05
CA GLU A 48 14.83 0.78 4.97
C GLU A 48 15.35 0.96 3.53
N LEU A 49 14.70 0.33 2.54
CA LEU A 49 15.10 0.46 1.14
C LEU A 49 14.64 1.76 0.49
N ILE A 50 13.66 2.46 1.07
CA ILE A 50 13.09 3.66 0.45
C ILE A 50 14.17 4.73 0.30
N GLY A 51 14.23 5.34 -0.89
CA GLY A 51 15.25 6.34 -1.24
C GLY A 51 16.60 5.76 -1.72
N ALA A 52 16.82 4.44 -1.60
CA ALA A 52 18.02 3.81 -2.16
C ALA A 52 17.91 3.72 -3.70
N GLY A 53 18.99 4.06 -4.42
CA GLY A 53 19.04 3.94 -5.88
C GLY A 53 18.82 2.53 -6.42
N THR A 54 18.95 1.49 -5.58
CA THR A 54 18.72 0.08 -5.92
C THR A 54 17.51 -0.51 -5.21
N ALA A 55 16.61 0.31 -4.66
CA ALA A 55 15.50 -0.11 -3.82
C ALA A 55 14.63 -1.19 -4.48
N ALA A 56 14.23 -0.99 -5.74
CA ALA A 56 13.37 -1.94 -6.45
C ALA A 56 14.01 -3.32 -6.63
N ALA A 57 15.31 -3.37 -6.95
CA ALA A 57 16.03 -4.64 -7.09
C ALA A 57 16.14 -5.35 -5.74
N ARG A 58 16.53 -4.62 -4.70
CA ARG A 58 16.67 -5.17 -3.34
C ARG A 58 15.33 -5.61 -2.73
N LEU A 59 14.23 -4.94 -3.09
CA LEU A 59 12.89 -5.32 -2.66
C LEU A 59 12.53 -6.70 -3.20
N LEU A 60 12.84 -6.99 -4.47
CA LEU A 60 12.62 -8.32 -5.07
C LEU A 60 13.45 -9.41 -4.37
N ASP A 61 14.61 -9.07 -3.82
CA ASP A 61 15.42 -10.03 -3.07
C ASP A 61 14.84 -10.35 -1.68
N LEU A 62 13.89 -9.54 -1.15
CA LEU A 62 13.28 -9.81 0.14
C LEU A 62 12.48 -11.12 0.11
N ASN A 63 12.87 -12.06 0.98
CA ASN A 63 12.19 -13.33 1.25
C ASN A 63 11.77 -14.18 0.04
N GLY A 64 12.50 -14.05 -1.07
CA GLY A 64 12.43 -15.02 -2.15
C GLY A 64 11.54 -14.65 -3.33
N MET A 65 11.35 -13.36 -3.66
CA MET A 65 10.89 -12.98 -5.02
C MET A 65 12.05 -13.18 -6.03
N ARG A 66 12.51 -14.43 -6.15
CA ARG A 66 13.53 -14.81 -7.11
C ARG A 66 13.10 -14.42 -8.51
N ARG A 67 14.10 -14.09 -9.33
CA ARG A 67 13.91 -13.53 -10.68
C ARG A 67 13.04 -14.39 -11.60
N ASP A 68 12.98 -15.69 -11.30
CA ASP A 68 12.55 -16.73 -12.23
C ASP A 68 11.46 -17.65 -11.63
N GLU A 69 11.05 -17.43 -10.38
CA GLU A 69 10.08 -18.26 -9.66
C GLU A 69 9.06 -17.36 -8.96
N ALA A 70 7.86 -17.24 -9.52
CA ALA A 70 6.70 -16.84 -8.73
C ALA A 70 5.42 -17.47 -9.32
N PRO A 71 4.75 -18.39 -8.62
CA PRO A 71 3.32 -18.55 -8.80
C PRO A 71 2.59 -17.25 -8.40
N VAL A 72 1.40 -17.04 -8.94
CA VAL A 72 0.45 -15.99 -8.51
C VAL A 72 0.28 -16.05 -6.99
N GLY A 73 0.42 -14.91 -6.29
CA GLY A 73 0.39 -14.89 -4.82
C GLY A 73 0.95 -13.62 -4.15
N PRO A 74 0.94 -13.58 -2.80
CA PRO A 74 1.33 -12.42 -1.98
C PRO A 74 2.82 -12.07 -2.13
N MET A 75 3.21 -10.84 -1.79
CA MET A 75 4.59 -10.34 -1.82
C MET A 75 5.52 -11.14 -0.92
N LEU A 76 5.09 -11.44 0.30
CA LEU A 76 5.76 -12.28 1.27
C LEU A 76 5.17 -13.69 1.23
N ARG A 77 6.06 -14.68 1.32
CA ARG A 77 5.62 -16.06 1.55
C ARG A 77 4.84 -16.15 2.87
N PRO A 78 3.68 -16.84 2.91
CA PRO A 78 3.00 -17.17 4.17
C PRO A 78 3.94 -17.83 5.18
N ARG A 79 3.80 -17.44 6.44
CA ARG A 79 4.66 -17.85 7.55
C ARG A 79 3.85 -18.67 8.54
N ASP A 80 4.23 -19.94 8.74
CA ASP A 80 3.55 -20.84 9.68
C ASP A 80 3.86 -20.51 11.15
N ASP A 81 4.85 -19.65 11.40
CA ASP A 81 5.28 -19.20 12.73
C ASP A 81 4.58 -17.91 13.21
N LEU A 82 3.71 -17.32 12.38
CA LEU A 82 2.93 -16.12 12.72
C LEU A 82 1.42 -16.40 12.71
N ALA A 83 0.69 -15.65 13.54
CA ALA A 83 -0.76 -15.56 13.37
C ALA A 83 -1.08 -14.91 12.01
N ILE A 84 -2.18 -15.32 11.38
CA ILE A 84 -2.55 -14.87 10.03
C ILE A 84 -2.71 -13.34 9.99
N GLU A 85 -3.22 -12.73 11.05
CA GLU A 85 -3.40 -11.29 11.17
C GLU A 85 -2.06 -10.54 11.22
N VAL A 86 -1.08 -11.09 11.95
CA VAL A 86 0.27 -10.52 12.07
C VAL A 86 1.01 -10.64 10.74
N TRP A 87 0.95 -11.80 10.10
CA TRP A 87 1.53 -11.98 8.77
C TRP A 87 0.87 -11.06 7.74
N THR A 88 -0.46 -10.91 7.77
CA THR A 88 -1.19 -10.03 6.86
C THR A 88 -0.79 -8.56 7.08
N GLU A 89 -0.59 -8.12 8.33
CA GLU A 89 -0.07 -6.77 8.60
C GLU A 89 1.34 -6.56 8.04
N CYS A 90 2.25 -7.52 8.22
CA CYS A 90 3.60 -7.47 7.62
C CYS A 90 3.52 -7.36 6.09
N GLU A 91 2.71 -8.22 5.47
CA GLU A 91 2.51 -8.29 4.02
C GLU A 91 2.01 -6.96 3.46
N LEU A 92 0.93 -6.41 4.03
CA LEU A 92 0.38 -5.14 3.57
C LEU A 92 1.32 -3.96 3.84
N SER A 93 2.10 -4.01 4.92
CA SER A 93 3.16 -3.03 5.19
C SER A 93 4.24 -3.06 4.10
N VAL A 94 4.67 -4.24 3.67
CA VAL A 94 5.61 -4.42 2.55
C VAL A 94 5.02 -3.91 1.24
N MET A 95 3.75 -4.20 0.95
CA MET A 95 3.07 -3.67 -0.24
C MET A 95 3.05 -2.13 -0.25
N HIS A 96 2.82 -1.50 0.91
CA HIS A 96 2.85 -0.05 1.05
C HIS A 96 4.27 0.51 0.77
N ALA A 97 5.30 -0.09 1.37
CA ALA A 97 6.69 0.30 1.13
C ALA A 97 7.10 0.14 -0.34
N ALA A 98 6.70 -0.98 -0.96
CA ALA A 98 6.96 -1.27 -2.37
C ALA A 98 6.33 -0.21 -3.30
N TRP A 99 5.11 0.24 -2.99
CA TRP A 99 4.48 1.33 -3.74
C TRP A 99 5.27 2.63 -3.64
N ARG A 100 5.80 2.99 -2.47
CA ARG A 100 6.68 4.17 -2.33
C ARG A 100 7.96 4.04 -3.17
N VAL A 101 8.57 2.86 -3.19
CA VAL A 101 9.73 2.58 -4.06
C VAL A 101 9.39 2.83 -5.54
N LEU A 102 8.18 2.45 -5.98
CA LEU A 102 7.71 2.77 -7.32
C LEU A 102 7.52 4.28 -7.51
N LEU A 103 6.96 5.00 -6.56
CA LEU A 103 6.73 6.44 -6.72
C LEU A 103 8.01 7.27 -6.71
N ASP A 104 9.00 6.94 -5.87
CA ASP A 104 10.18 7.79 -5.62
C ASP A 104 11.27 7.72 -6.70
N GLY A 105 10.97 7.10 -7.86
CA GLY A 105 11.71 7.31 -9.10
C GLY A 105 13.15 6.77 -9.17
N GLY A 106 13.64 6.07 -8.13
CA GLY A 106 14.95 5.42 -8.13
C GLY A 106 14.93 4.02 -8.72
N GLY A 107 16.03 3.62 -9.36
CA GLY A 107 16.32 2.24 -9.76
C GLY A 107 16.07 1.87 -11.22
N GLU A 108 16.58 0.69 -11.60
CA GLU A 108 16.49 0.17 -12.96
C GLU A 108 15.03 -0.05 -13.38
N SER A 109 14.68 0.42 -14.59
CA SER A 109 13.31 0.32 -15.13
C SER A 109 12.77 -1.10 -15.15
N ASP A 110 13.62 -2.11 -15.31
CA ASP A 110 13.23 -3.53 -15.26
C ASP A 110 12.79 -3.98 -13.86
N ALA A 111 13.58 -3.66 -12.84
CA ALA A 111 13.24 -3.99 -11.46
C ALA A 111 11.92 -3.32 -11.05
N ARG A 112 11.70 -2.07 -11.45
CA ARG A 112 10.46 -1.33 -11.18
C ARG A 112 9.23 -1.98 -11.82
N ARG A 113 9.33 -2.39 -13.10
CA ARG A 113 8.24 -3.13 -13.76
C ARG A 113 7.91 -4.44 -13.03
N ARG A 114 8.93 -5.16 -12.57
CA ARG A 114 8.76 -6.43 -11.85
C ARG A 114 8.14 -6.23 -10.48
N VAL A 115 8.55 -5.22 -9.72
CA VAL A 115 7.90 -4.85 -8.45
C VAL A 115 6.42 -4.51 -8.68
N ARG A 116 6.10 -3.77 -9.74
CA ARG A 116 4.71 -3.47 -10.09
C ARG A 116 3.90 -4.74 -10.39
N SER A 117 4.41 -5.65 -11.22
CA SER A 117 3.75 -6.94 -11.52
C SER A 117 3.46 -7.72 -10.24
N ARG A 118 4.44 -7.77 -9.32
CA ARG A 118 4.27 -8.45 -8.03
C ARG A 118 3.23 -7.80 -7.13
N LEU A 119 3.10 -6.47 -7.15
CA LEU A 119 2.01 -5.79 -6.44
C LEU A 119 0.65 -6.08 -7.07
N GLU A 120 0.55 -6.14 -8.40
CA GLU A 120 -0.69 -6.49 -9.10
C GLU A 120 -1.13 -7.92 -8.71
N GLU A 121 -0.21 -8.88 -8.74
CA GLU A 121 -0.44 -10.28 -8.33
C GLU A 121 -0.80 -10.40 -6.84
N ALA A 122 -0.16 -9.62 -5.97
CA ALA A 122 -0.47 -9.61 -4.54
C ALA A 122 -1.86 -9.02 -4.26
N VAL A 123 -2.23 -7.94 -4.96
CA VAL A 123 -3.57 -7.36 -4.86
C VAL A 123 -4.63 -8.36 -5.30
N GLU A 124 -4.46 -9.01 -6.46
CA GLU A 124 -5.36 -10.06 -6.94
C GLU A 124 -5.51 -11.18 -5.90
N TRP A 125 -4.39 -11.67 -5.36
CA TRP A 125 -4.41 -12.70 -4.33
C TRP A 125 -5.17 -12.26 -3.07
N HIS A 126 -4.95 -11.04 -2.59
CA HIS A 126 -5.59 -10.51 -1.38
C HIS A 126 -7.10 -10.31 -1.54
N LEU A 127 -7.54 -9.84 -2.71
CA LEU A 127 -8.97 -9.70 -3.00
C LEU A 127 -9.68 -11.07 -2.96
N GLU A 128 -9.02 -12.13 -3.42
CA GLU A 128 -9.58 -13.49 -3.40
C GLU A 128 -9.47 -14.20 -2.04
N HIS A 129 -8.36 -14.02 -1.31
CA HIS A 129 -8.00 -14.91 -0.19
C HIS A 129 -8.04 -14.27 1.20
N THR A 130 -8.09 -12.95 1.30
CA THR A 130 -8.05 -12.26 2.60
C THR A 130 -9.28 -11.42 2.83
N GLN A 131 -9.70 -11.33 4.09
CA GLN A 131 -10.74 -10.38 4.47
C GLN A 131 -10.08 -9.06 4.87
N PRO A 132 -10.65 -7.91 4.46
CA PRO A 132 -10.08 -6.59 4.73
C PRO A 132 -10.01 -6.22 6.23
N ASP A 133 -10.73 -6.94 7.09
CA ASP A 133 -10.71 -6.82 8.55
C ASP A 133 -9.79 -7.84 9.25
N ASN A 134 -9.25 -8.83 8.54
CA ASN A 134 -8.21 -9.73 9.03
C ASN A 134 -6.84 -9.05 9.09
N ALA A 135 -6.64 -8.03 8.24
CA ALA A 135 -5.56 -7.09 8.41
C ALA A 135 -5.91 -6.19 9.59
N THR A 136 -5.02 -6.16 10.57
CA THR A 136 -5.16 -5.39 11.81
C THR A 136 -5.64 -3.95 11.56
N SER A 137 -6.10 -3.26 12.60
CA SER A 137 -6.72 -1.91 12.53
C SER A 137 -5.93 -0.78 11.85
N ARG A 138 -4.85 -1.07 11.13
CA ARG A 138 -3.97 -0.21 10.35
C ARG A 138 -4.16 -0.52 8.87
N PRO A 139 -4.69 0.42 8.06
CA PRO A 139 -5.07 0.18 6.67
C PRO A 139 -3.84 0.27 5.74
N TRP A 140 -2.82 -0.55 6.00
CA TRP A 140 -1.62 -0.65 5.17
C TRP A 140 -1.99 -0.96 3.71
N ALA A 141 -1.25 -0.38 2.77
CA ALA A 141 -1.47 -0.53 1.32
C ALA A 141 -2.90 -0.23 0.80
N ILE A 142 -3.79 0.41 1.57
CA ILE A 142 -5.18 0.70 1.13
C ILE A 142 -5.25 1.41 -0.24
N HIS A 143 -4.32 2.32 -0.52
CA HIS A 143 -4.24 3.01 -1.80
C HIS A 143 -3.78 2.09 -2.93
N VAL A 144 -2.97 1.06 -2.66
CA VAL A 144 -2.49 0.11 -3.66
C VAL A 144 -3.65 -0.71 -4.23
N PHE A 145 -4.61 -1.12 -3.38
CA PHE A 145 -5.84 -1.77 -3.86
C PHE A 145 -6.64 -0.85 -4.78
N LEU A 146 -6.77 0.43 -4.42
CA LEU A 146 -7.46 1.42 -5.27
C LEU A 146 -6.73 1.61 -6.62
N GLU A 147 -5.40 1.55 -6.65
CA GLU A 147 -4.64 1.78 -7.87
C GLU A 147 -4.54 0.56 -8.80
N LEU A 148 -4.40 -0.63 -8.23
CA LEU A 148 -4.08 -1.84 -8.99
C LEU A 148 -5.20 -2.88 -9.00
N GLY A 149 -6.19 -2.77 -8.12
CA GLY A 149 -7.24 -3.76 -7.97
C GLY A 149 -8.22 -3.74 -9.13
N HIS A 150 -8.53 -4.93 -9.66
CA HIS A 150 -9.52 -5.14 -10.71
C HIS A 150 -10.34 -6.39 -10.40
N PRO A 151 -11.69 -6.37 -10.52
CA PRO A 151 -12.51 -5.24 -10.96
C PRO A 151 -12.59 -4.11 -9.92
N ASP A 152 -12.69 -2.86 -10.39
CA ASP A 152 -12.64 -1.65 -9.55
C ASP A 152 -13.61 -1.69 -8.35
N VAL A 153 -14.79 -2.28 -8.52
CA VAL A 153 -15.83 -2.33 -7.47
C VAL A 153 -15.38 -3.15 -6.27
N GLU A 154 -14.76 -4.31 -6.51
CA GLU A 154 -14.29 -5.18 -5.44
C GLU A 154 -13.13 -4.55 -4.68
N ALA A 155 -12.21 -3.91 -5.40
CA ALA A 155 -11.10 -3.17 -4.81
C ALA A 155 -11.58 -1.95 -3.99
N ILE A 156 -12.59 -1.22 -4.48
CA ILE A 156 -13.24 -0.11 -3.76
C ILE A 156 -13.89 -0.61 -2.47
N ASP A 157 -14.64 -1.71 -2.53
CA ASP A 157 -15.31 -2.28 -1.35
C ASP A 157 -14.29 -2.83 -0.34
N TYR A 158 -13.21 -3.47 -0.82
CA TYR A 158 -12.10 -3.92 0.01
C TYR A 158 -11.45 -2.75 0.76
N ALA A 159 -11.06 -1.70 0.04
CA ALA A 159 -10.48 -0.49 0.64
C ALA A 159 -11.45 0.20 1.62
N ALA A 160 -12.75 0.24 1.30
CA ALA A 160 -13.76 0.83 2.18
C ALA A 160 -13.87 0.07 3.50
N ASN A 161 -13.81 -1.27 3.45
CA ASN A 161 -13.82 -2.12 4.63
C ASN A 161 -12.55 -1.96 5.47
N MET A 162 -11.36 -1.83 4.85
CA MET A 162 -10.12 -1.54 5.58
C MET A 162 -10.21 -0.21 6.34
N LEU A 163 -10.74 0.84 5.68
CA LEU A 163 -10.93 2.14 6.32
C LEU A 163 -11.95 2.05 7.46
N HIS A 164 -13.04 1.32 7.26
CA HIS A 164 -14.07 1.11 8.29
C HIS A 164 -13.53 0.35 9.51
N ALA A 165 -12.70 -0.68 9.30
CA ALA A 165 -12.04 -1.42 10.38
C ALA A 165 -11.11 -0.51 11.20
N ALA A 166 -10.33 0.33 10.52
CA ALA A 166 -9.46 1.31 11.15
C ALA A 166 -10.25 2.34 12.00
N GLU A 167 -11.37 2.86 11.48
CA GLU A 167 -12.27 3.75 12.22
C GLU A 167 -12.92 3.07 13.43
N SER A 168 -13.35 1.82 13.27
CA SER A 168 -14.00 1.05 14.34
C SER A 168 -13.05 0.78 15.51
N ALA A 169 -11.79 0.44 15.21
CA ALA A 169 -10.76 0.27 16.23
C ALA A 169 -10.46 1.56 16.99
N ARG A 170 -10.43 2.71 16.30
CA ARG A 170 -10.29 4.04 16.92
C ARG A 170 -11.41 4.31 17.92
N MET A 171 -12.66 4.05 17.54
CA MET A 171 -13.83 4.30 18.40
C MET A 171 -13.91 3.36 19.60
N SER A 172 -13.35 2.16 19.50
CA SER A 172 -13.43 1.13 20.55
C SER A 172 -12.42 1.30 21.69
N GLY A 173 -11.75 2.45 21.79
CA GLY A 173 -10.82 2.76 22.87
C GLY A 173 -9.39 2.24 22.65
N GLY A 174 -9.01 1.91 21.41
CA GLY A 174 -7.67 1.45 21.04
C GLY A 174 -6.53 2.48 21.19
N GLY A 175 -6.79 3.64 21.82
CA GLY A 175 -5.84 4.75 21.94
C GLY A 175 -5.56 5.46 20.61
N ASP A 176 -4.89 6.61 20.69
CA ASP A 176 -4.37 7.32 19.53
C ASP A 176 -3.31 6.44 18.85
N ASP A 177 -3.62 5.89 17.67
CA ASP A 177 -2.65 5.15 16.87
C ASP A 177 -2.08 6.08 15.80
N ARG A 178 -1.03 6.82 16.18
CA ARG A 178 -0.32 7.74 15.27
C ARG A 178 0.16 7.06 14.00
N LEU A 179 0.45 5.76 14.04
CA LEU A 179 0.86 5.00 12.86
C LEU A 179 -0.31 4.91 11.87
N ARG A 180 -1.53 4.65 12.33
CA ARG A 180 -2.73 4.68 11.46
C ARG A 180 -2.91 6.04 10.80
N GLY A 181 -2.73 7.12 11.57
CA GLY A 181 -2.80 8.48 11.04
C GLY A 181 -1.75 8.75 9.95
N TRP A 182 -0.54 8.28 10.17
CA TRP A 182 0.55 8.36 9.20
C TRP A 182 0.26 7.55 7.92
N ILE A 183 -0.23 6.31 8.07
CA ILE A 183 -0.58 5.43 6.92
C ILE A 183 -1.60 6.10 6.01
N LEU A 184 -2.63 6.72 6.59
CA LEU A 184 -3.67 7.40 5.83
C LEU A 184 -3.13 8.66 5.13
N ASP A 185 -2.27 9.44 5.79
CA ASP A 185 -1.66 10.62 5.18
C ASP A 185 -0.73 10.26 4.00
N ASP A 186 0.07 9.19 4.18
CA ASP A 186 0.95 8.69 3.12
C ASP A 186 0.15 8.12 1.94
N ALA A 187 -0.93 7.36 2.22
CA ALA A 187 -1.84 6.87 1.20
C ALA A 187 -2.51 8.03 0.41
N ALA A 188 -2.93 9.10 1.09
CA ALA A 188 -3.46 10.30 0.43
C ALA A 188 -2.41 10.95 -0.48
N THR A 189 -1.17 11.04 -0.02
CA THR A 189 -0.04 11.58 -0.78
C THR A 189 0.27 10.73 -2.01
N ALA A 190 0.29 9.41 -1.85
CA ALA A 190 0.47 8.46 -2.95
C ALA A 190 -0.62 8.64 -4.02
N LEU A 191 -1.89 8.68 -3.62
CA LEU A 191 -3.01 8.86 -4.56
C LEU A 191 -2.90 10.18 -5.34
N ARG A 192 -2.45 11.29 -4.73
CA ARG A 192 -2.27 12.56 -5.44
C ARG A 192 -1.21 12.50 -6.54
N ARG A 193 -0.20 11.63 -6.41
CA ARG A 193 0.92 11.53 -7.36
C ARG A 193 0.57 10.77 -8.64
N VAL A 194 -0.44 9.91 -8.64
CA VAL A 194 -0.78 9.06 -9.80
C VAL A 194 -1.59 9.80 -10.88
N GLY A 195 -2.06 11.03 -10.61
CA GLY A 195 -2.55 11.97 -11.64
C GLY A 195 -3.91 11.65 -12.31
N THR A 196 -4.31 10.39 -12.42
CA THR A 196 -5.56 9.99 -13.12
C THR A 196 -6.81 10.23 -12.24
N PRO A 197 -7.85 10.97 -12.67
CA PRO A 197 -8.97 11.35 -11.79
C PRO A 197 -9.82 10.19 -11.24
N ARG A 198 -9.88 9.06 -11.95
CA ARG A 198 -10.75 7.92 -11.62
C ARG A 198 -9.91 6.75 -11.12
N ILE A 199 -10.38 6.10 -10.05
CA ILE A 199 -9.81 4.85 -9.51
C ILE A 199 -10.05 3.73 -10.53
N GLY A 200 -9.05 2.88 -10.77
CA GLY A 200 -9.12 1.78 -11.73
C GLY A 200 -9.17 2.18 -13.22
N ALA A 201 -9.17 3.48 -13.54
CA ALA A 201 -8.99 3.91 -14.92
C ALA A 201 -7.55 3.61 -15.37
N VAL A 202 -7.39 2.51 -16.10
CA VAL A 202 -6.13 2.15 -16.75
C VAL A 202 -5.84 3.19 -17.83
N GLU A 203 -5.20 4.29 -17.47
CA GLU A 203 -4.34 4.98 -18.43
C GLU A 203 -3.00 4.24 -18.48
N PRO A 204 -2.45 4.00 -19.68
CA PRO A 204 -1.08 3.52 -19.77
C PRO A 204 -0.23 4.60 -19.13
N ILE A 205 0.33 4.32 -17.95
CA ILE A 205 1.28 5.20 -17.30
C ILE A 205 2.46 5.32 -18.25
N GLY A 206 2.44 6.35 -19.10
CA GLY A 206 3.58 6.83 -19.82
C GLY A 206 4.52 7.38 -18.76
N PHE A 207 5.35 6.50 -18.18
CA PHE A 207 6.61 6.93 -17.61
C PHE A 207 7.28 7.73 -18.72
N GLY A 208 7.38 9.04 -18.51
CA GLY A 208 7.67 10.00 -19.55
C GLY A 208 8.83 9.53 -20.42
N ASN A 209 8.61 9.54 -21.73
CA ASN A 209 9.71 9.54 -22.66
C ASN A 209 10.57 10.75 -22.30
N GLU A 210 11.72 10.52 -21.68
CA GLU A 210 12.85 11.42 -21.76
C GLU A 210 13.41 11.35 -23.19
N ASP A 211 12.61 11.80 -24.15
CA ASP A 211 13.07 12.17 -25.48
C ASP A 211 12.86 13.66 -25.65
N GLY A 212 13.96 14.40 -25.50
CA GLY A 212 14.13 15.68 -26.17
C GLY A 212 14.60 16.83 -25.31
N ALA A 213 15.91 16.92 -25.06
CA ALA A 213 16.64 18.17 -25.32
C ALA A 213 18.17 17.97 -25.33
N ARG A 214 18.70 17.96 -26.57
CA ARG A 214 20.03 18.38 -27.04
C ARG A 214 21.20 17.39 -26.97
#